data_AF-A0A1A8KB17-F1
#
_entry.id   AF-A0A1A8KB17-F1
#
_cell.length_a   1.000
_cell.length_b   1.000
_cell.length_c   1.000
_cell.angle_alpha   90.00
_cell.angle_beta   90.00
_cell.angle_gamma   90.00
#
_symmetry.space_group_name_H-M   'P 1'
#
loop_
_entity.id
_entity.type
_entity.pdbx_description
1 polymer ?
#
loop_
_entity_poly.entity_id
_entity_poly.type
_entity_poly.pdbx_seq_one_letter_code
_entity_poly.pdbx_strand_id
1 'polypeptide(L)'
;CLSNDNIAALKLVLSQLHERKAENELVCAGFRTKIQELWQRLQIPQEEREALSEHMVNSKKKNIEALQSEIQRLEVLKIQSMQRIIKVIREELALLWKKCFYSLEQQEA
;
A
#
# COMPACT_ATOMS: atom_id res chain seq x y z
N CYS A 1 41.65 19.42 -17.42
CA CYS A 1 41.70 18.75 -18.73
C CYS A 1 40.29 18.42 -19.20
N LEU A 2 39.72 19.25 -20.08
CA LEU A 2 38.47 18.98 -20.78
C LEU A 2 38.82 18.25 -22.09
N SER A 3 39.01 16.92 -22.04
CA SER A 3 39.13 16.11 -23.26
C SER A 3 37.74 15.76 -23.79
N ASN A 4 37.63 15.51 -25.11
CA ASN A 4 36.37 15.08 -25.72
C ASN A 4 35.86 13.77 -25.10
N ASP A 5 36.75 12.86 -24.74
CA ASP A 5 36.41 11.61 -24.07
C ASP A 5 35.82 11.85 -22.68
N ASN A 6 36.39 12.79 -21.90
CA ASN A 6 35.84 13.16 -20.59
C ASN A 6 34.44 13.79 -20.73
N ILE A 7 34.23 14.60 -21.78
CA ILE A 7 32.92 15.21 -22.06
C ILE A 7 31.90 14.13 -22.48
N ALA A 8 32.30 13.16 -23.30
CA ALA A 8 31.45 12.05 -23.71
C ALA A 8 31.06 11.16 -22.52
N ALA A 9 32.03 10.82 -21.65
CA ALA A 9 31.78 10.07 -20.43
C ALA A 9 30.83 10.81 -19.48
N LEU A 10 30.99 12.12 -19.31
CA LEU A 10 30.07 12.94 -18.50
C LEU A 10 28.65 12.94 -19.07
N LYS A 11 28.49 13.05 -20.40
CA LYS A 11 27.16 13.00 -21.05
C LYS A 11 26.49 11.64 -20.84
N LEU A 12 27.25 10.54 -20.92
CA LEU A 12 26.74 9.20 -20.67
C LEU A 12 26.27 9.03 -19.21
N VAL A 13 27.08 9.46 -18.24
CA VAL A 13 26.69 9.38 -16.82
C VAL A 13 25.46 10.25 -16.55
N LEU A 14 25.37 11.43 -17.17
CA LEU A 14 24.21 12.31 -17.06
C LEU A 14 22.93 11.63 -17.57
N SER A 15 22.97 10.97 -18.74
CA SER A 15 21.81 10.28 -19.29
C SER A 15 21.37 9.12 -18.40
N GLN A 16 22.31 8.32 -17.90
CA GLN A 16 22.03 7.22 -16.96
C GLN A 16 21.38 7.72 -15.67
N LEU A 17 21.84 8.86 -15.12
CA LEU A 17 21.24 9.47 -13.92
C LEU A 17 19.83 9.99 -14.20
N HIS A 18 19.57 10.54 -15.38
CA HIS A 18 18.23 10.97 -15.78
C HIS A 18 17.27 9.78 -15.90
N GLU A 19 17.67 8.70 -16.56
CA GLU A 19 16.87 7.47 -16.66
C GLU A 19 16.57 6.90 -15.27
N ARG A 20 17.60 6.80 -14.41
CA ARG A 20 17.42 6.27 -13.05
C ARG A 20 16.51 7.15 -12.19
N LYS A 21 16.57 8.46 -12.37
CA LYS A 21 15.67 9.41 -11.70
C LYS A 21 14.22 9.19 -12.16
N ALA A 22 14.00 9.05 -13.46
CA ALA A 22 12.67 8.81 -14.03
C ALA A 22 12.08 7.47 -13.55
N GLU A 23 12.88 6.41 -13.50
CA GLU A 23 12.47 5.11 -12.94
C GLU A 23 12.01 5.25 -11.49
N ASN A 24 12.79 5.94 -10.66
CA ASN A 24 12.44 6.14 -9.25
C ASN A 24 11.16 6.97 -9.08
N GLU A 25 10.96 7.99 -9.92
CA GLU A 25 9.74 8.81 -9.92
C GLU A 25 8.52 7.98 -10.31
N LEU A 26 8.65 7.09 -11.30
CA LEU A 26 7.58 6.19 -11.72
C LEU A 26 7.19 5.20 -10.61
N VAL A 27 8.18 4.59 -9.95
CA VAL A 27 7.95 3.68 -8.82
C VAL A 27 7.27 4.41 -7.65
N CYS A 28 7.72 5.63 -7.33
CA CYS A 28 7.08 6.46 -6.32
C CYS A 28 5.62 6.74 -6.64
N ALA A 29 5.32 7.11 -7.90
CA ALA A 29 3.95 7.35 -8.33
C ALA A 29 3.08 6.10 -8.16
N GLY A 30 3.60 4.92 -8.53
CA GLY A 30 2.93 3.63 -8.31
C GLY A 30 2.60 3.36 -6.83
N PHE A 31 3.56 3.60 -5.92
CA PHE A 31 3.32 3.44 -4.49
C PHE A 31 2.27 4.43 -3.96
N ARG A 32 2.31 5.68 -4.39
CA ARG A 32 1.33 6.71 -3.98
C ARG A 32 -0.08 6.34 -4.42
N THR A 33 -0.26 5.89 -5.67
CA THR A 33 -1.55 5.41 -6.17
C THR A 33 -2.05 4.23 -5.33
N LYS A 34 -1.18 3.27 -5.04
CA LYS A 34 -1.54 2.10 -4.24
C LYS A 34 -1.99 2.47 -2.81
N ILE A 35 -1.30 3.41 -2.18
CA ILE A 35 -1.65 3.93 -0.86
C ILE A 35 -3.02 4.62 -0.90
N GLN A 36 -3.27 5.47 -1.91
CA GLN A 36 -4.56 6.15 -2.07
C GLN A 36 -5.72 5.15 -2.24
N GLU A 37 -5.54 4.11 -3.04
CA GLU A 37 -6.53 3.03 -3.19
C GLU A 37 -6.80 2.33 -1.85
N LEU A 38 -5.75 1.99 -1.10
CA LEU A 38 -5.89 1.33 0.20
C LEU A 38 -6.57 2.24 1.23
N TRP A 39 -6.25 3.53 1.23
CA TRP A 39 -6.93 4.51 2.09
C TRP A 39 -8.43 4.61 1.81
N GLN A 40 -8.83 4.62 0.54
CA GLN A 40 -10.25 4.62 0.17
C GLN A 40 -10.94 3.32 0.57
N ARG A 41 -10.31 2.17 0.33
CA ARG A 41 -10.89 0.86 0.65
C ARG A 41 -11.01 0.60 2.15
N LEU A 42 -10.04 1.06 2.92
CA LEU A 42 -10.00 0.90 4.38
C LEU A 42 -10.66 2.06 5.14
N GLN A 43 -11.14 3.09 4.42
CA GLN A 43 -11.76 4.28 4.99
C GLN A 43 -10.85 4.96 6.04
N ILE A 44 -9.56 5.09 5.71
CA ILE A 44 -8.56 5.67 6.63
C ILE A 44 -8.89 7.15 6.90
N PRO A 45 -8.88 7.60 8.17
CA PRO A 45 -9.15 9.00 8.55
C PRO A 45 -8.21 10.00 7.89
N GLN A 46 -8.68 11.23 7.72
CA GLN A 46 -7.92 12.28 7.05
C GLN A 46 -6.64 12.65 7.82
N GLU A 47 -6.68 12.58 9.16
CA GLU A 47 -5.55 12.87 10.03
C GLU A 47 -4.36 11.91 9.78
N GLU A 48 -4.65 10.62 9.59
CA GLU A 48 -3.63 9.63 9.23
C GLU A 48 -3.06 9.87 7.83
N ARG A 49 -3.89 10.35 6.89
CA ARG A 49 -3.44 10.69 5.54
C ARG A 49 -2.52 11.91 5.54
N GLU A 50 -2.84 12.90 6.35
CA GLU A 50 -2.06 14.13 6.50
C GLU A 50 -0.68 13.88 7.09
N ALA A 51 -0.56 12.93 8.04
CA ALA A 51 0.71 12.51 8.60
C ALA A 51 1.70 11.97 7.54
N LEU A 52 1.19 11.42 6.43
CA LEU A 52 2.01 10.91 5.31
C LEU A 52 2.21 11.94 4.18
N SER A 53 1.54 13.09 4.24
CA SER A 53 1.51 14.06 3.14
C SER A 53 2.90 14.52 2.67
N GLU A 54 3.85 14.67 3.60
CA GLU A 54 5.24 15.04 3.31
C GLU A 54 5.97 14.02 2.41
N HIS A 55 5.61 12.74 2.52
CA HIS A 55 6.17 11.64 1.74
C HIS A 55 5.47 11.46 0.38
N MET A 56 4.30 12.06 0.19
CA MET A 56 3.48 11.94 -1.03
C MET A 56 3.89 12.90 -2.16
N VAL A 57 4.84 13.83 -1.93
CA VAL A 57 5.24 14.84 -2.92
C VAL A 57 6.58 14.53 -3.57
N ASN A 58 7.63 14.24 -2.78
CA ASN A 58 8.99 14.08 -3.29
C ASN A 58 9.42 12.61 -3.42
N SER A 59 10.26 12.31 -4.42
CA SER A 59 10.76 10.95 -4.73
C SER A 59 12.14 10.65 -4.12
N LYS A 60 12.45 11.26 -2.96
CA LYS A 60 13.70 11.01 -2.24
C LYS A 60 13.70 9.59 -1.66
N LYS A 61 14.87 8.97 -1.52
CA LYS A 61 15.01 7.61 -0.95
C LYS A 61 14.26 7.41 0.38
N LYS A 62 14.38 8.36 1.31
CA LYS A 62 13.64 8.35 2.59
C LYS A 62 12.12 8.28 2.40
N ASN A 63 11.59 8.95 1.38
CA ASN A 63 10.16 8.92 1.08
C ASN A 63 9.74 7.59 0.49
N ILE A 64 10.58 6.95 -0.35
CA ILE A 64 10.31 5.62 -0.89
C ILE A 64 10.19 4.60 0.24
N GLU A 65 11.12 4.63 1.19
CA GLU A 65 11.11 3.73 2.36
C GLU A 65 9.85 3.95 3.23
N ALA A 66 9.47 5.22 3.45
CA ALA A 66 8.24 5.55 4.16
C ALA A 66 6.98 5.06 3.43
N LEU A 67 6.89 5.24 2.11
CA LEU A 67 5.77 4.76 1.29
C LEU A 67 5.68 3.22 1.32
N GLN A 68 6.81 2.51 1.26
CA GLN A 68 6.84 1.05 1.36
C GLN A 68 6.37 0.56 2.74
N SER A 69 6.83 1.20 3.82
CA SER A 69 6.41 0.88 5.18
C SER A 69 4.90 1.10 5.36
N GLU A 70 4.36 2.19 4.81
CA GLU A 70 2.91 2.44 4.87
C GLU A 70 2.12 1.40 4.08
N ILE A 71 2.57 1.00 2.88
CA ILE A 71 1.90 -0.06 2.11
C ILE A 71 1.84 -1.36 2.93
N GLN A 72 2.93 -1.74 3.59
CA GLN A 72 2.97 -2.93 4.44
C GLN A 72 1.97 -2.82 5.61
N ARG A 73 1.94 -1.67 6.28
CA ARG A 73 0.98 -1.40 7.38
C ARG A 73 -0.46 -1.53 6.89
N LEU A 74 -0.79 -0.94 5.74
CA LEU A 74 -2.14 -0.94 5.17
C LEU A 74 -2.58 -2.34 4.71
N GLU A 75 -1.70 -3.14 4.12
CA GLU A 75 -2.05 -4.53 3.76
C GLU A 75 -2.29 -5.40 5.00
N VAL A 76 -1.53 -5.21 6.09
CA VAL A 76 -1.82 -5.89 7.36
C VAL A 76 -3.17 -5.46 7.92
N LEU A 77 -3.44 -4.15 7.95
CA LEU A 77 -4.71 -3.60 8.44
C LEU A 77 -5.91 -4.14 7.65
N LYS A 78 -5.76 -4.31 6.33
CA LYS A 78 -6.78 -4.91 5.46
C LYS A 78 -7.09 -6.35 5.85
N ILE A 79 -6.06 -7.18 6.07
CA ILE A 79 -6.25 -8.57 6.51
C ILE A 79 -6.97 -8.61 7.87
N GLN A 80 -6.54 -7.80 8.82
CA GLN A 80 -7.17 -7.72 10.14
C GLN A 80 -8.63 -7.27 10.07
N SER A 81 -8.94 -6.30 9.20
CA SER A 81 -10.29 -5.81 8.99
C SER A 81 -11.19 -6.90 8.42
N MET A 82 -10.71 -7.64 7.42
CA MET A 82 -11.44 -8.78 6.84
C MET A 82 -11.67 -9.89 7.87
N GLN A 83 -10.66 -10.25 8.67
CA GLN A 83 -10.79 -11.25 9.73
C GLN A 83 -11.86 -10.86 10.75
N ARG A 84 -11.90 -9.58 11.15
CA ARG A 84 -12.91 -9.07 12.08
C ARG A 84 -14.31 -9.18 11.51
N ILE A 85 -14.52 -8.75 10.27
CA ILE A 85 -15.83 -8.80 9.60
C ILE A 85 -16.29 -10.25 9.45
N ILE A 86 -15.42 -11.15 8.99
CA ILE A 86 -15.73 -12.58 8.85
C ILE A 86 -16.14 -13.18 10.19
N LYS A 87 -15.43 -12.84 11.27
CA LYS A 87 -15.76 -13.31 12.62
C LYS A 87 -17.17 -12.87 13.04
N VAL A 88 -17.48 -11.58 12.89
CA VAL A 88 -18.82 -11.03 13.21
C VAL A 88 -19.91 -11.74 12.42
N ILE A 89 -19.73 -11.90 11.09
CA ILE A 89 -20.70 -12.60 10.24
C ILE A 89 -20.88 -14.06 10.68
N ARG A 90 -19.80 -14.76 11.04
CA ARG A 90 -19.89 -16.15 11.52
C ARG A 90 -20.64 -16.25 12.85
N GLU A 91 -20.45 -15.29 13.76
CA GLU A 91 -21.17 -15.23 15.03
C GLU A 91 -22.67 -14.95 14.79
N GLU A 92 -23.00 -14.03 13.88
CA GLU A 92 -24.37 -13.75 13.48
C GLU A 92 -25.04 -14.97 12.82
N LEU A 93 -24.34 -15.64 11.90
CA LEU A 93 -24.84 -16.87 11.28
C LEU A 93 -25.08 -17.96 12.33
N ALA A 94 -24.15 -18.18 13.26
CA ALA A 94 -24.33 -19.16 14.33
C ALA A 94 -25.55 -18.83 15.20
N LEU A 95 -25.79 -17.55 15.48
CA LEU A 95 -26.97 -17.10 16.22
C LEU A 95 -28.26 -17.34 15.43
N LEU A 96 -28.28 -17.02 14.13
CA LEU A 96 -29.43 -17.26 13.26
C LEU A 96 -29.71 -18.76 13.11
N TRP A 97 -28.67 -19.57 12.95
CA TRP A 97 -28.78 -21.03 12.89
C TRP A 97 -29.42 -21.62 14.15
N LYS A 98 -28.98 -21.19 15.35
CA LYS A 98 -29.62 -21.60 16.62
C LYS A 98 -31.08 -21.18 16.73
N LYS A 99 -31.48 -20.09 16.08
CA LYS A 99 -32.87 -19.62 16.06
C LYS A 99 -33.74 -20.37 15.06
N CYS A 100 -33.15 -20.87 13.97
CA CYS A 100 -33.86 -21.51 12.87
C CYS A 100 -33.91 -23.05 12.97
N PHE A 101 -32.94 -23.70 13.61
CA PHE A 101 -32.85 -25.17 13.68
C PHE A 101 -32.71 -25.66 15.13
N TYR A 102 -33.52 -26.66 15.50
CA TYR A 102 -33.63 -27.19 16.86
C TYR A 102 -32.76 -28.44 17.14
N SER A 103 -32.08 -29.04 16.15
CA SER A 103 -31.25 -30.25 16.36
C SER A 103 -29.88 -30.20 15.65
N LEU A 104 -28.88 -30.82 16.30
CA LEU A 104 -27.49 -30.92 15.83
C LEU A 104 -27.38 -31.67 14.48
N GLU A 105 -28.30 -32.57 14.18
CA GLU A 105 -28.28 -33.42 12.96
C GLU A 105 -28.44 -32.62 11.66
N GLN A 106 -29.04 -31.42 11.71
CA GLN A 106 -29.10 -30.50 10.56
C GLN A 106 -27.85 -29.62 10.41
N GLN A 107 -26.92 -29.67 11.36
CA GLN A 107 -25.75 -28.78 11.44
C GLN A 107 -24.49 -29.33 10.76
N GLU A 108 -24.45 -30.63 10.46
CA GLU A 108 -23.29 -31.35 9.90
C GLU A 108 -23.48 -31.84 8.44
N ALA A 109 -24.63 -31.57 7.81
CA ALA A 109 -24.93 -31.92 6.42
C ALA A 109 -24.65 -30.75 5.45
#